data_AF-A0A6G3MIZ0-F1
#
_entry.id   AF-A0A6G3MIZ0-F1
#
_cell.length_a   1.000
_cell.length_b   1.000
_cell.length_c   1.000
_cell.angle_alpha   90.00
_cell.angle_beta   90.00
_cell.angle_gamma   90.00
#
_symmetry.space_group_name_H-M   'P 1'
#
loop_
_entity.id
_entity.type
_entity.pdbx_description
1 polymer ?
#
loop_
_entity_poly.entity_id
_entity_poly.type
_entity_poly.pdbx_seq_one_letter_code
_entity_poly.pdbx_strand_id
1 'polypeptide(L)'
;MDNNPTNESTKYCIFLEEKSDLRKTHFRFNPDTELIFSLGPSLYYHTLDLHTNYPLENEPFQRNIFRSIKFNYKHSHGPFLIDAPAHNSECTFKASIPGSYAFFVVDKSSNYSIIEIMDMFKFNLEMNKSLLSVGYFVIDPNVRETTKSKIIIDQISIQTVISKCLGSIPDWWNRLKVSYKCGFNSLHFTPFQKYGKSRSSYSIYDHFSFDSSI
;
A
#
# COMPACT_ATOMS: atom_id res chain seq x y z
N MET A 1 11.11 26.47 26.76
CA MET A 1 11.41 26.60 25.32
C MET A 1 11.11 25.24 24.72
N ASP A 2 9.91 25.12 24.15
CA ASP A 2 9.41 23.88 23.57
C ASP A 2 10.16 23.59 22.26
N ASN A 3 11.13 22.69 22.32
CA ASN A 3 11.66 22.05 21.13
C ASN A 3 10.63 21.01 20.68
N ASN A 4 9.61 21.46 19.95
CA ASN A 4 8.84 20.57 19.10
C ASN A 4 9.83 19.95 18.10
N PRO A 5 10.07 18.63 18.12
CA PRO A 5 10.81 18.00 17.04
C PRO A 5 10.02 18.29 15.76
N THR A 6 10.63 18.99 14.82
CA THR A 6 10.15 19.07 13.46
C THR A 6 9.90 17.65 12.99
N ASN A 7 8.63 17.27 12.82
CA ASN A 7 8.24 15.99 12.23
C ASN A 7 8.78 15.95 10.80
N GLU A 8 10.03 15.52 10.63
CA GLU A 8 10.56 15.17 9.32
C GLU A 8 9.71 14.02 8.80
N SER A 9 8.94 14.29 7.75
CA SER A 9 8.21 13.25 7.04
C SER A 9 9.22 12.26 6.48
N THR A 10 9.09 10.99 6.83
CA THR A 10 9.90 9.92 6.24
C THR A 10 9.74 9.94 4.73
N LYS A 11 10.84 9.83 4.00
CA LYS A 11 10.86 9.83 2.53
C LYS A 11 11.31 8.46 2.04
N TYR A 12 10.60 7.89 1.08
CA TYR A 12 11.05 6.69 0.38
C TYR A 12 11.15 6.94 -1.11
N CYS A 13 12.20 6.41 -1.73
CA CYS A 13 12.45 6.51 -3.15
C CYS A 13 12.20 5.16 -3.83
N ILE A 14 11.37 5.16 -4.86
CA ILE A 14 11.25 4.08 -5.83
C ILE A 14 12.05 4.49 -7.06
N PHE A 15 13.16 3.79 -7.31
CA PHE A 15 13.98 4.00 -8.48
C PHE A 15 13.36 3.28 -9.69
N LEU A 16 13.22 4.00 -10.79
CA LEU A 16 12.60 3.55 -12.02
C LEU A 16 13.67 3.36 -13.11
N GLU A 17 13.66 2.22 -13.78
CA GLU A 17 14.51 1.94 -14.94
C GLU A 17 13.66 1.51 -16.13
N GLU A 18 14.17 1.64 -17.35
CA GLU A 18 13.51 1.13 -18.55
C GLU A 18 13.35 -0.39 -18.46
N LYS A 19 12.19 -0.89 -18.89
CA LYS A 19 11.79 -2.30 -18.82
C LYS A 19 11.82 -2.90 -17.41
N SER A 20 11.63 -2.07 -16.38
CA SER A 20 11.52 -2.54 -14.99
C SER A 20 10.12 -3.06 -14.67
N ASP A 21 9.97 -4.38 -14.61
CA ASP A 21 8.78 -5.02 -14.06
C ASP A 21 8.94 -5.24 -12.56
N LEU A 22 8.41 -4.30 -11.77
CA LEU A 22 8.45 -4.29 -10.31
C LEU A 22 7.20 -4.91 -9.68
N ARG A 23 6.34 -5.63 -10.45
CA ARG A 23 5.14 -6.28 -9.91
C ARG A 23 5.45 -7.33 -8.85
N LYS A 24 6.64 -7.93 -8.90
CA LYS A 24 7.15 -8.90 -7.92
C LYS A 24 7.94 -8.27 -6.79
N THR A 25 8.22 -6.96 -6.88
CA THR A 25 8.95 -6.22 -5.85
C THR A 25 7.97 -5.71 -4.81
N HIS A 26 8.23 -6.00 -3.54
CA HIS A 26 7.33 -5.61 -2.46
C HIS A 26 7.75 -4.25 -1.88
N PHE A 27 7.08 -3.20 -2.30
CA PHE A 27 7.21 -1.86 -1.71
C PHE A 27 6.15 -1.66 -0.63
N ARG A 28 6.58 -1.43 0.61
CA ARG A 28 5.70 -1.28 1.77
C ARG A 28 6.16 -0.10 2.61
N PHE A 29 5.24 0.80 2.93
CA PHE A 29 5.54 2.07 3.58
C PHE A 29 4.55 2.38 4.69
N ASN A 30 5.01 3.10 5.71
CA ASN A 30 4.12 3.62 6.76
C ASN A 30 3.26 4.78 6.23
N PRO A 31 2.08 5.05 6.83
CA PRO A 31 1.31 6.26 6.57
C PRO A 31 2.10 7.54 6.80
N ASP A 32 1.69 8.61 6.12
CA ASP A 32 2.26 9.96 6.19
C ASP A 32 3.70 10.04 5.67
N THR A 33 4.06 9.13 4.78
CA THR A 33 5.35 9.11 4.09
C THR A 33 5.29 9.93 2.80
N GLU A 34 6.35 10.65 2.49
CA GLU A 34 6.59 11.21 1.16
C GLU A 34 7.17 10.14 0.21
N LEU A 35 6.41 9.75 -0.82
CA LEU A 35 6.87 8.84 -1.86
C LEU A 35 7.47 9.61 -3.02
N ILE A 36 8.69 9.23 -3.38
CA ILE A 36 9.47 9.82 -4.47
C ILE A 36 9.67 8.74 -5.53
N PHE A 37 9.24 9.00 -6.75
CA PHE A 37 9.57 8.21 -7.92
C PHE A 37 10.72 8.91 -8.63
N SER A 38 11.89 8.28 -8.65
CA SER A 38 13.10 8.84 -9.25
C SER A 38 13.46 8.09 -10.51
N LEU A 39 13.77 8.84 -11.58
CA LEU A 39 14.20 8.26 -12.85
C LEU A 39 15.66 7.80 -12.77
N GLY A 40 15.92 6.59 -13.27
CA GLY A 40 17.26 6.09 -13.55
C GLY A 40 17.80 6.57 -14.90
N PRO A 41 19.10 6.39 -15.16
CA PRO A 41 19.76 6.90 -16.36
C PRO A 41 19.17 6.43 -17.69
N SER A 42 18.58 5.23 -17.71
CA SER A 42 17.92 4.68 -18.90
C SER A 42 16.68 5.48 -19.33
N LEU A 43 16.10 6.28 -18.43
CA LEU A 43 14.85 6.99 -18.63
C LEU A 43 15.02 8.49 -18.96
N TYR A 44 16.24 9.03 -18.91
CA TYR A 44 16.48 10.49 -19.01
C TYR A 44 16.11 11.13 -20.35
N TYR A 45 16.12 10.36 -21.44
CA TYR A 45 15.80 10.87 -22.78
C TYR A 45 14.33 10.74 -23.14
N HIS A 46 13.52 10.16 -22.25
CA HIS A 46 12.09 9.98 -22.48
C HIS A 46 11.27 11.11 -21.85
N THR A 47 10.15 11.45 -22.48
CA THR A 47 9.17 12.37 -21.89
C THR A 47 8.11 11.54 -21.18
N LEU A 48 8.16 11.47 -19.85
CA LEU A 48 7.40 10.47 -19.10
C LEU A 48 6.15 11.04 -18.42
N ASP A 49 5.20 10.15 -18.16
CA ASP A 49 4.16 10.31 -17.15
C ASP A 49 4.12 9.11 -16.21
N LEU A 50 4.04 9.38 -14.91
CA LEU A 50 3.72 8.37 -13.90
C LEU A 50 2.20 8.32 -13.76
N HIS A 51 1.62 7.13 -13.87
CA HIS A 51 0.22 6.91 -13.58
C HIS A 51 0.09 6.07 -12.31
N THR A 52 -0.80 6.46 -11.39
CA THR A 52 -1.10 5.67 -10.19
C THR A 52 -2.59 5.70 -9.86
N ASN A 53 -3.10 4.62 -9.25
CA ASN A 53 -4.46 4.57 -8.72
C ASN A 53 -4.55 5.03 -7.25
N TYR A 54 -3.48 5.62 -6.70
CA TYR A 54 -3.51 6.26 -5.40
C TYR A 54 -4.48 7.47 -5.43
N PRO A 55 -5.52 7.49 -4.58
CA PRO A 55 -6.56 8.51 -4.63
C PRO A 55 -6.08 9.85 -4.09
N LEU A 56 -6.75 10.94 -4.47
CA LEU A 56 -6.57 12.23 -3.80
C LEU A 56 -7.24 12.22 -2.42
N GLU A 57 -6.87 13.18 -1.59
CA GLU A 57 -7.51 13.36 -0.28
C GLU A 57 -9.02 13.59 -0.47
N ASN A 58 -9.83 12.79 0.22
CA ASN A 58 -11.31 12.75 0.14
C ASN A 58 -11.94 12.09 -1.10
N GLU A 59 -11.14 11.47 -1.99
CA GLU A 59 -11.70 10.66 -3.08
C GLU A 59 -11.81 9.17 -2.71
N PRO A 60 -12.89 8.48 -3.11
CA PRO A 60 -12.98 7.05 -2.92
C PRO A 60 -11.95 6.33 -3.80
N PHE A 61 -11.26 5.35 -3.22
CA PHE A 61 -10.34 4.50 -3.98
C PHE A 61 -11.09 3.69 -5.04
N GLN A 62 -10.62 3.76 -6.29
CA GLN A 62 -11.11 2.93 -7.39
C GLN A 62 -9.94 2.22 -8.07
N ARG A 63 -9.91 0.89 -7.97
CA ARG A 63 -8.78 0.05 -8.41
C ARG A 63 -8.34 0.30 -9.86
N ASN A 64 -9.29 0.56 -10.74
CA ASN A 64 -9.09 0.68 -12.18
C ASN A 64 -9.00 2.15 -12.66
N ILE A 65 -9.01 3.14 -11.77
CA ILE A 65 -8.86 4.54 -12.17
C ILE A 65 -7.45 4.99 -11.82
N PHE A 66 -6.72 5.42 -12.83
CA PHE A 66 -5.35 5.92 -12.67
C PHE A 66 -5.31 7.40 -13.00
N ARG A 67 -4.60 8.17 -12.17
CA ARG A 67 -4.28 9.58 -12.42
C ARG A 67 -2.84 9.72 -12.85
N SER A 68 -2.59 10.66 -13.76
CA SER A 68 -1.24 11.03 -14.18
C SER A 68 -0.63 12.03 -13.19
N ILE A 69 0.61 11.78 -12.79
CA ILE A 69 1.45 12.68 -12.03
C ILE A 69 2.68 12.98 -12.89
N LYS A 70 2.86 14.26 -13.20
CA LYS A 70 3.96 14.71 -14.04
C LYS A 70 5.26 14.72 -13.26
N PHE A 71 6.34 14.29 -13.90
CA PHE A 71 7.69 14.47 -13.37
C PHE A 71 8.08 15.95 -13.38
N ASN A 72 8.69 16.42 -12.29
CA ASN A 72 9.23 17.77 -12.21
C ASN A 72 10.67 17.78 -12.73
N TYR A 73 10.85 18.24 -13.96
CA TYR A 73 12.17 18.36 -14.57
C TYR A 73 12.86 19.65 -14.09
N LYS A 74 13.87 19.53 -13.22
CA LYS A 74 14.69 20.68 -12.82
C LYS A 74 15.66 21.02 -13.94
N HIS A 75 15.46 22.17 -14.60
CA HIS A 75 16.44 22.70 -15.55
C HIS A 75 17.67 23.23 -14.82
N SER A 76 18.85 22.72 -15.16
CA SER A 76 20.13 23.30 -14.73
C SER A 76 20.48 24.50 -15.61
N HIS A 77 20.74 25.65 -15.00
CA HIS A 77 21.20 26.86 -15.69
C HIS A 77 22.73 26.80 -15.95
N GLY A 78 23.18 25.86 -16.77
CA GLY A 78 24.58 25.75 -17.20
C GLY A 78 24.80 26.40 -18.58
N PRO A 79 25.99 26.97 -18.87
CA PRO A 79 26.29 27.63 -20.14
C PRO A 79 26.46 26.66 -21.33
N PHE A 80 26.58 25.35 -21.08
CA PHE A 80 26.65 24.30 -22.10
C PHE A 80 25.56 23.26 -21.84
N LEU A 81 24.71 23.01 -22.84
CA LEU A 81 23.58 22.06 -22.81
C LEU A 81 23.99 20.59 -22.62
N ILE A 82 25.29 20.29 -22.51
CA ILE A 82 25.87 18.94 -22.53
C ILE A 82 26.40 18.52 -21.15
N ASP A 83 26.69 19.47 -20.25
CA ASP A 83 27.30 19.21 -18.93
C ASP A 83 26.31 19.37 -17.77
N ALA A 84 25.01 19.25 -18.02
CA ALA A 84 24.01 19.20 -16.95
C ALA A 84 24.06 17.81 -16.27
N PRO A 85 24.53 17.68 -15.00
CA PRO A 85 24.39 16.41 -14.29
C PRO A 85 22.90 16.08 -14.17
N ALA A 86 22.56 14.85 -14.55
CA ALA A 86 21.27 14.16 -14.41
C ALA A 86 20.17 14.97 -13.72
N HIS A 87 19.21 15.45 -14.51
CA HIS A 87 17.99 16.04 -14.01
C HIS A 87 17.34 15.09 -12.99
N ASN A 88 17.35 15.46 -11.70
CA ASN A 88 16.45 14.89 -10.69
C ASN A 88 15.01 15.17 -11.11
N SER A 89 14.52 14.33 -12.01
CA SER A 89 13.15 14.28 -12.46
C SER A 89 12.45 13.37 -11.47
N GLU A 90 11.95 14.01 -10.43
CA GLU A 90 11.26 13.33 -9.34
C GLU A 90 9.77 13.62 -9.47
N CYS A 91 8.99 12.57 -9.27
CA CYS A 91 7.57 12.69 -9.02
C CYS A 91 7.34 12.39 -7.53
N THR A 92 6.80 13.36 -6.80
CA THR A 92 6.68 13.27 -5.34
C THR A 92 5.24 13.52 -4.91
N PHE A 93 4.72 12.67 -4.01
CA PHE A 93 3.45 12.90 -3.34
C PHE A 93 3.44 12.33 -1.93
N LYS A 94 2.62 12.91 -1.05
CA LYS A 94 2.41 12.40 0.31
C LYS A 94 1.41 11.23 0.27
N ALA A 95 1.82 10.09 0.82
CA ALA A 95 1.01 8.88 0.94
C ALA A 95 0.56 8.67 2.40
N SER A 96 -0.71 8.95 2.66
CA SER A 96 -1.32 8.87 4.00
C SER A 96 -2.47 7.87 4.08
N ILE A 97 -3.06 7.50 2.94
CA ILE A 97 -4.22 6.60 2.90
C ILE A 97 -3.70 5.15 2.86
N PRO A 98 -4.04 4.30 3.85
CA PRO A 98 -3.67 2.90 3.82
C PRO A 98 -4.34 2.14 2.69
N GLY A 99 -3.61 1.24 2.05
CA GLY A 99 -4.13 0.47 0.93
C GLY A 99 -3.03 -0.13 0.07
N SER A 100 -3.46 -0.84 -0.97
CA SER A 100 -2.58 -1.39 -2.00
C SER A 100 -2.86 -0.67 -3.30
N TYR A 101 -1.80 -0.10 -3.87
CA TYR A 101 -1.85 0.78 -5.02
C TYR A 101 -0.93 0.26 -6.11
N ALA A 102 -1.26 0.62 -7.35
CA ALA A 102 -0.50 0.30 -8.53
C ALA A 102 0.05 1.58 -9.15
N PHE A 103 1.17 1.46 -9.84
CA PHE A 103 1.70 2.50 -10.69
C PHE A 103 2.31 1.95 -11.97
N PHE A 104 2.37 2.79 -12.98
CA PHE A 104 3.16 2.54 -14.19
C PHE A 104 3.70 3.83 -14.77
N VAL A 105 4.74 3.69 -15.60
CA VAL A 105 5.40 4.77 -16.28
C VAL A 105 5.32 4.53 -17.78
N VAL A 106 4.85 5.55 -18.50
CA VAL A 106 4.72 5.55 -19.96
C VAL A 106 5.55 6.66 -20.58
N ASP A 107 6.02 6.40 -21.79
CA ASP A 107 6.57 7.44 -22.65
C ASP A 107 5.45 8.14 -23.42
N LYS A 108 5.32 9.46 -23.23
CA LYS A 108 4.36 10.32 -23.93
C LYS A 108 4.57 10.35 -25.43
N SER A 109 5.81 10.14 -25.89
CA SER A 109 6.11 10.10 -27.32
C SER A 109 5.52 8.85 -28.00
N SER A 110 5.21 7.82 -27.20
CA SER A 110 4.56 6.62 -27.68
C SER A 110 3.05 6.85 -27.79
N ASN A 111 2.45 6.50 -28.92
CA ASN A 111 0.99 6.37 -29.00
C ASN A 111 0.58 5.18 -28.12
N TYR A 112 0.11 5.46 -26.90
CA TYR A 112 -0.36 4.44 -25.97
C TYR A 112 -1.86 4.62 -25.70
N SER A 113 -2.57 3.50 -25.56
CA SER A 113 -3.92 3.49 -25.03
C SER A 113 -3.89 3.15 -23.55
N ILE A 114 -4.50 4.01 -22.72
CA ILE A 114 -4.66 3.74 -21.28
C ILE A 114 -5.40 2.42 -21.05
N ILE A 115 -6.34 2.07 -21.93
CA ILE A 115 -7.13 0.84 -21.83
C ILE A 115 -6.25 -0.38 -22.06
N GLU A 116 -5.36 -0.34 -23.07
CA GLU A 116 -4.43 -1.44 -23.35
C GLU A 116 -3.49 -1.67 -22.17
N ILE A 117 -2.93 -0.59 -21.59
CA ILE A 117 -2.07 -0.69 -20.41
C ILE A 117 -2.85 -1.28 -19.24
N MET A 118 -4.08 -0.82 -18.99
CA MET A 118 -4.91 -1.36 -17.92
C MET A 118 -5.22 -2.84 -18.10
N ASP A 119 -5.44 -3.31 -19.33
CA ASP A 119 -5.64 -4.72 -19.59
C ASP A 119 -4.35 -5.52 -19.38
N MET A 120 -3.18 -4.96 -19.70
CA MET A 120 -1.89 -5.56 -19.34
C MET A 120 -1.73 -5.73 -17.83
N PHE A 121 -2.21 -4.78 -17.02
CA PHE A 121 -2.25 -4.93 -15.55
C PHE A 121 -3.20 -6.03 -15.10
N LYS A 122 -4.44 -6.02 -15.58
CA LYS A 122 -5.49 -6.98 -15.17
C LYS A 122 -5.10 -8.41 -15.51
N PHE A 123 -4.52 -8.63 -16.68
CA PHE A 123 -4.16 -9.95 -17.20
C PHE A 123 -2.68 -10.31 -16.96
N ASN A 124 -1.93 -9.47 -16.27
CA ASN A 124 -0.51 -9.66 -15.97
C ASN A 124 0.34 -9.98 -17.22
N LEU A 125 0.11 -9.24 -18.29
CA LEU A 125 0.81 -9.43 -19.58
C LEU A 125 2.24 -8.88 -19.53
N GLU A 126 3.06 -9.26 -20.51
CA GLU A 126 4.39 -8.70 -20.71
C GLU A 126 4.32 -7.23 -21.11
N MET A 127 5.33 -6.44 -20.73
CA MET A 127 5.38 -5.03 -21.07
C MET A 127 5.65 -4.82 -22.57
N ASN A 128 5.00 -3.81 -23.14
CA ASN A 128 5.25 -3.37 -24.51
C ASN A 128 6.26 -2.21 -24.53
N LYS A 129 6.58 -1.68 -25.71
CA LYS A 129 7.53 -0.56 -25.85
C LYS A 129 7.07 0.74 -25.19
N SER A 130 5.76 0.94 -25.03
CA SER A 130 5.18 2.16 -24.47
C SER A 130 5.16 2.16 -22.94
N LEU A 131 5.16 0.98 -22.32
CA LEU A 131 5.17 0.76 -20.88
C LEU A 131 6.61 0.49 -20.42
N LEU A 132 7.22 1.48 -19.77
CA LEU A 132 8.63 1.41 -19.40
C LEU A 132 8.85 0.82 -18.00
N SER A 133 7.94 1.09 -17.07
CA SER A 133 8.01 0.57 -15.70
C SER A 133 6.62 0.31 -15.14
N VAL A 134 6.49 -0.72 -14.31
CA VAL A 134 5.23 -1.10 -13.67
C VAL A 134 5.47 -1.66 -12.28
N GLY A 135 4.60 -1.38 -11.32
CA GLY A 135 4.71 -1.98 -9.98
C GLY A 135 3.51 -1.73 -9.08
N TYR A 136 3.65 -2.23 -7.85
CA TYR A 136 2.69 -2.05 -6.77
C TYR A 136 3.40 -1.49 -5.54
N PHE A 137 2.69 -0.71 -4.74
CA PHE A 137 3.13 -0.33 -3.40
C PHE A 137 2.00 -0.43 -2.40
N VAL A 138 2.35 -0.64 -1.14
CA VAL A 138 1.43 -0.79 -0.02
C VAL A 138 1.70 0.32 0.98
N ILE A 139 0.64 1.03 1.38
CA ILE A 139 0.65 1.90 2.54
C ILE A 139 0.00 1.14 3.68
N ASP A 140 0.76 0.93 4.74
CA ASP A 140 0.35 0.17 5.89
C ASP A 140 -0.79 0.86 6.67
N PRO A 141 -1.72 0.11 7.29
CA PRO A 141 -2.69 0.71 8.19
C PRO A 141 -2.04 1.27 9.46
N ASN A 142 -2.59 2.37 9.97
CA ASN A 142 -2.32 2.80 11.34
C ASN A 142 -3.03 1.85 12.32
N VAL A 143 -2.26 1.06 13.06
CA VAL A 143 -2.80 0.14 14.08
C VAL A 143 -2.88 0.90 15.40
N ARG A 144 -4.10 1.05 15.93
CA ARG A 144 -4.34 1.73 17.21
C ARG A 144 -4.37 0.72 18.34
N GLU A 145 -3.57 0.96 19.38
CA GLU A 145 -3.72 0.26 20.66
C GLU A 145 -4.84 0.88 21.49
N THR A 146 -5.44 0.10 22.39
CA THR A 146 -6.39 0.56 23.40
C THR A 146 -5.75 1.49 24.45
N THR A 147 -4.43 1.48 24.62
CA THR A 147 -3.70 2.18 25.70
C THR A 147 -2.92 3.43 25.26
N LYS A 148 -3.21 3.95 24.04
CA LYS A 148 -2.66 5.20 23.45
C LYS A 148 -1.24 5.14 22.88
N SER A 149 -0.58 3.98 22.82
CA SER A 149 0.68 3.85 22.09
C SER A 149 0.43 3.55 20.59
N LYS A 150 1.27 4.11 19.70
CA LYS A 150 1.24 3.78 18.26
C LYS A 150 2.05 2.51 18.06
N ILE A 151 1.37 1.43 17.66
CA ILE A 151 2.01 0.16 17.31
C ILE A 151 2.28 0.16 15.80
N ILE A 152 3.51 -0.15 15.39
CA ILE A 152 3.80 -0.47 13.99
C ILE A 152 3.49 -1.94 13.73
N ILE A 153 3.20 -2.32 12.49
CA ILE A 153 2.72 -3.68 12.18
C ILE A 153 3.72 -4.77 12.61
N ASP A 154 5.01 -4.49 12.57
CA ASP A 154 6.05 -5.45 12.98
C ASP A 154 6.07 -5.72 14.50
N GLN A 155 5.38 -4.91 15.30
CA GLN A 155 5.23 -5.08 16.75
C GLN A 155 3.97 -5.88 17.12
N ILE A 156 3.19 -6.34 16.15
CA ILE A 156 1.97 -7.10 16.42
C ILE A 156 2.32 -8.53 16.85
N SER A 157 1.79 -8.93 18.01
CA SER A 157 1.83 -10.28 18.54
C SER A 157 0.40 -10.80 18.71
N ILE A 158 0.01 -11.77 17.88
CA ILE A 158 -1.37 -12.25 17.74
C ILE A 158 -1.54 -13.63 18.40
N GLN A 159 -2.53 -13.76 19.27
CA GLN A 159 -3.04 -15.07 19.68
C GLN A 159 -4.28 -15.41 18.85
N THR A 160 -4.25 -16.55 18.15
CA THR A 160 -5.47 -17.10 17.53
C THR A 160 -6.30 -17.84 18.57
N VAL A 161 -7.60 -17.58 18.61
CA VAL A 161 -8.57 -18.22 19.48
C VAL A 161 -9.70 -18.84 18.67
N ILE A 162 -10.06 -20.08 19.01
CA ILE A 162 -11.19 -20.77 18.40
C ILE A 162 -12.46 -20.30 19.12
N SER A 163 -13.24 -19.45 18.47
CA SER A 163 -14.36 -18.72 19.08
C SER A 163 -15.40 -19.66 19.70
N LYS A 164 -15.71 -20.80 19.06
CA LYS A 164 -16.63 -21.81 19.63
C LYS A 164 -16.14 -22.44 20.95
N CYS A 165 -14.85 -22.36 21.27
CA CYS A 165 -14.28 -22.85 22.53
C CYS A 165 -14.26 -21.77 23.63
N LEU A 166 -14.62 -20.52 23.30
CA LEU A 166 -14.74 -19.44 24.28
C LEU A 166 -16.09 -19.44 25.01
N GLY A 167 -17.04 -20.28 24.58
CA GLY A 167 -18.40 -20.29 25.12
C GLY A 167 -19.13 -18.98 24.83
N SER A 168 -20.12 -18.64 25.67
CA SER A 168 -20.90 -17.41 25.51
C SER A 168 -20.05 -16.17 25.76
N ILE A 169 -20.32 -15.08 25.05
CA ILE A 169 -19.64 -13.77 25.16
C ILE A 169 -19.36 -13.30 26.61
N PRO A 170 -20.27 -13.43 27.59
CA PRO A 170 -20.00 -13.03 28.97
C PRO A 170 -18.75 -13.67 29.60
N ASP A 171 -18.38 -14.89 29.18
CA ASP A 171 -17.21 -15.60 29.70
C ASP A 171 -15.90 -15.17 29.03
N TRP A 172 -15.96 -14.50 27.87
CA TRP A 172 -14.80 -14.25 27.03
C TRP A 172 -13.73 -13.46 27.75
N TRP A 173 -14.12 -12.47 28.56
CA TRP A 173 -13.17 -11.65 29.31
C TRP A 173 -12.23 -12.50 30.18
N ASN A 174 -12.80 -13.44 30.94
CA ASN A 174 -12.03 -14.32 31.82
C ASN A 174 -11.11 -15.26 31.02
N ARG A 175 -11.61 -15.77 29.88
CA ARG A 175 -10.85 -16.69 29.01
C ARG A 175 -9.73 -15.98 28.24
N LEU A 176 -9.94 -14.75 27.79
CA LEU A 176 -8.96 -13.94 27.04
C LEU A 176 -7.93 -13.24 27.96
N LYS A 177 -8.21 -13.16 29.27
CA LYS A 177 -7.28 -12.59 30.26
C LYS A 177 -5.92 -13.29 30.23
N VAL A 178 -5.88 -14.59 29.95
CA VAL A 178 -4.61 -15.33 29.82
C VAL A 178 -3.76 -14.79 28.67
N SER A 179 -4.35 -14.53 27.50
CA SER A 179 -3.65 -13.98 26.34
C SER A 179 -3.05 -12.61 26.64
N TYR A 180 -3.81 -11.74 27.31
CA TYR A 180 -3.30 -10.45 27.77
C TYR A 180 -2.13 -10.61 28.75
N LYS A 181 -2.24 -11.53 29.73
CA LYS A 181 -1.17 -11.80 30.71
C LYS A 181 0.08 -12.43 30.09
N CYS A 182 -0.06 -13.14 28.97
CA CYS A 182 1.05 -13.66 28.18
C CYS A 182 1.72 -12.60 27.29
N GLY A 183 1.22 -11.36 27.25
CA GLY A 183 1.83 -10.26 26.51
C GLY A 183 1.42 -10.16 25.03
N PHE A 184 0.38 -10.89 24.60
CA PHE A 184 -0.21 -10.67 23.28
C PHE A 184 -0.92 -9.32 23.22
N ASN A 185 -0.71 -8.57 22.13
CA ASN A 185 -1.33 -7.25 21.91
C ASN A 185 -2.45 -7.29 20.85
N SER A 186 -2.72 -8.46 20.27
CA SER A 186 -3.79 -8.68 19.31
C SER A 186 -4.41 -10.08 19.45
N LEU A 187 -5.68 -10.19 19.08
CA LEU A 187 -6.44 -11.44 19.08
C LEU A 187 -7.00 -11.69 17.68
N HIS A 188 -6.78 -12.89 17.16
CA HIS A 188 -7.41 -13.37 15.93
C HIS A 188 -8.48 -14.39 16.29
N PHE A 189 -9.74 -14.02 16.05
CA PHE A 189 -10.88 -14.90 16.28
C PHE A 189 -11.16 -15.72 15.02
N THR A 190 -11.31 -17.03 15.15
CA THR A 190 -11.97 -17.80 14.08
C THR A 190 -13.38 -17.26 13.87
N PRO A 191 -13.99 -17.41 12.68
CA PRO A 191 -15.34 -16.92 12.45
C PRO A 191 -16.31 -17.43 13.54
N PHE A 192 -17.17 -16.54 13.99
CA PHE A 192 -18.19 -16.77 15.04
C PHE A 192 -19.60 -16.41 14.56
N GLN A 193 -19.72 -16.20 13.26
CA GLN A 193 -20.98 -16.18 12.52
C GLN A 193 -21.69 -17.54 12.61
N LYS A 194 -22.98 -17.57 12.26
CA LYS A 194 -23.82 -18.75 12.32
C LYS A 194 -23.20 -19.91 11.53
N TYR A 195 -22.97 -21.04 12.21
CA TYR A 195 -22.27 -22.18 11.60
C TYR A 195 -23.20 -23.02 10.72
N GLY A 196 -22.59 -23.67 9.73
CA GLY A 196 -23.21 -24.66 8.86
C GLY A 196 -23.35 -26.02 9.51
N LYS A 197 -23.86 -26.99 8.72
CA LYS A 197 -24.22 -28.34 9.21
C LYS A 197 -23.08 -29.09 9.90
N SER A 198 -21.84 -28.92 9.44
CA SER A 198 -20.67 -29.59 10.02
C SER A 198 -20.22 -28.99 11.36
N ARG A 199 -20.75 -27.81 11.74
CA ARG A 199 -20.27 -26.99 12.87
C ARG A 199 -18.76 -26.71 12.86
N SER A 200 -18.16 -26.74 11.68
CA SER A 200 -16.82 -26.20 11.46
C SER A 200 -16.88 -24.67 11.55
N SER A 201 -15.91 -24.06 12.22
CA SER A 201 -15.82 -22.59 12.35
C SER A 201 -15.65 -21.87 11.00
N TYR A 202 -15.28 -22.59 9.94
CA TYR A 202 -15.16 -22.05 8.58
C TYR A 202 -16.31 -22.46 7.66
N SER A 203 -17.23 -23.31 8.12
CA SER A 203 -18.49 -23.58 7.40
C SER A 203 -19.51 -22.60 7.93
N ILE A 204 -19.68 -21.47 7.25
CA ILE A 204 -20.59 -20.40 7.65
C ILE A 204 -21.92 -20.60 6.92
N TYR A 205 -23.02 -20.62 7.66
CA TYR A 205 -24.39 -20.67 7.13
C TYR A 205 -24.93 -19.28 6.80
N ASP A 206 -24.66 -18.31 7.67
CA ASP A 206 -25.08 -16.92 7.50
C ASP A 206 -23.99 -15.99 8.02
N HIS A 207 -23.46 -15.12 7.16
CA HIS A 207 -22.39 -14.18 7.48
C HIS A 207 -22.85 -12.97 8.30
N PHE A 208 -24.16 -12.69 8.34
CA PHE A 208 -24.72 -11.50 8.97
C PHE A 208 -25.26 -11.74 10.38
N SER A 209 -25.32 -12.99 10.83
CA SER A 209 -25.74 -13.36 12.19
C SER A 209 -24.66 -14.12 12.94
N PHE A 210 -24.57 -13.90 14.25
CA PHE A 210 -23.71 -14.70 15.13
C PHE A 210 -24.34 -16.06 15.42
N ASP A 211 -23.49 -17.05 15.65
CA ASP A 211 -23.97 -18.37 16.05
C ASP A 211 -24.60 -18.31 17.45
N SER A 212 -25.70 -19.02 17.65
CA SER A 212 -26.40 -19.08 18.95
C SER A 212 -25.55 -19.63 20.10
N SER A 213 -24.44 -20.31 19.80
CA SER A 213 -23.50 -20.82 20.82
C SER A 213 -22.52 -19.77 21.36
N ILE A 214 -22.49 -18.59 20.74
CA ILE A 214 -21.58 -17.46 21.05
C ILE A 214 -22.34 -16.39 21.83
#